data_AF-A0A3D0SVR6-F1
#
_entry.id   AF-A0A3D0SVR6-F1
#
_cell.length_a   1.000
_cell.length_b   1.000
_cell.length_c   1.000
_cell.angle_alpha   90.00
_cell.angle_beta   90.00
_cell.angle_gamma   90.00
#
_symmetry.space_group_name_H-M   'P 1'
#
loop_
_entity.id
_entity.type
_entity.pdbx_description
1 polymer ?
#
loop_
_entity_poly.entity_id
_entity_poly.type
_entity_poly.pdbx_seq_one_letter_code
_entity_poly.pdbx_strand_id
1 'polypeptide(L)'
;MTDLLQHEIPFRLGCFFTVLLAMMLWEWRWPRRPLALSRIRRWPANLGIVMVDSIMLRLVFPVLATGAAGLAAVNGWGLFHVLNTPFWLAFIASLLLLDLVIYTQHVVFHKVPALWRLHRMHHTDLDFDVTTALRFHPLEIVLSMLVKLAAVVLLGAPPVALMPLQ
;
A
#
# COMPACT_ATOMS: atom_id res chain seq x y z
N MET A 1 -24.45 -8.70 6.55
CA MET A 1 -23.00 -8.39 6.57
C MET A 1 -22.20 -9.31 5.64
N THR A 2 -22.69 -10.51 5.32
CA THR A 2 -22.09 -11.47 4.38
C THR A 2 -22.12 -11.03 2.92
N ASP A 3 -23.20 -10.39 2.45
CA ASP A 3 -23.34 -9.98 1.03
C ASP A 3 -22.39 -8.85 0.62
N LEU A 4 -22.08 -7.92 1.52
CA LEU A 4 -21.14 -6.82 1.27
C LEU A 4 -19.70 -7.33 1.09
N LEU A 5 -19.29 -8.35 1.85
CA LEU A 5 -17.96 -8.95 1.74
C LEU A 5 -17.79 -9.74 0.43
N GLN A 6 -18.86 -10.36 -0.07
CA GLN A 6 -18.83 -11.06 -1.36
C GLN A 6 -18.62 -10.11 -2.55
N HIS A 7 -19.10 -8.87 -2.43
CA HIS A 7 -18.97 -7.85 -3.48
C HIS A 7 -17.83 -6.86 -3.23
N GLU A 8 -17.08 -7.00 -2.14
CA GLU A 8 -16.02 -6.07 -1.74
C GLU A 8 -14.93 -5.96 -2.84
N ILE A 9 -14.42 -7.09 -3.31
CA ILE A 9 -13.37 -7.16 -4.33
C ILE A 9 -13.85 -6.52 -5.66
N PRO A 10 -14.97 -6.94 -6.27
CA PRO A 10 -15.42 -6.34 -7.53
C PRO A 10 -15.77 -4.87 -7.37
N PHE A 11 -16.35 -4.45 -6.24
CA PHE A 11 -16.63 -3.05 -5.98
C PHE A 11 -15.36 -2.22 -5.88
N ARG A 12 -14.36 -2.65 -5.10
CA ARG A 12 -13.07 -1.96 -4.95
C ARG A 12 -12.34 -1.85 -6.29
N LEU A 13 -12.27 -2.94 -7.05
CA LEU A 13 -11.67 -2.93 -8.39
C LEU A 13 -12.44 -2.02 -9.34
N GLY A 14 -13.77 -2.05 -9.28
CA GLY A 14 -14.63 -1.15 -10.06
C GLY A 14 -14.34 0.31 -9.74
N CYS A 15 -14.27 0.69 -8.47
CA CYS A 15 -13.89 2.05 -8.06
C CYS A 15 -12.47 2.41 -8.54
N PHE A 16 -11.49 1.52 -8.33
CA PHE A 16 -10.11 1.73 -8.75
C PHE A 16 -9.98 1.99 -10.26
N PHE A 17 -10.52 1.09 -11.09
CA PHE A 17 -10.45 1.23 -12.55
C PHE A 17 -11.24 2.43 -13.06
N THR A 18 -12.37 2.76 -12.42
CA THR A 18 -13.16 3.95 -12.77
C THR A 18 -12.36 5.23 -12.54
N VAL A 19 -11.77 5.36 -11.35
CA VAL A 19 -10.93 6.52 -11.01
C VAL A 19 -9.69 6.57 -11.89
N LEU A 20 -9.02 5.44 -12.09
CA LEU A 20 -7.85 5.34 -12.96
C LEU A 20 -8.17 5.78 -14.39
N LEU A 21 -9.26 5.29 -14.97
CA LEU A 21 -9.69 5.68 -16.32
C LEU A 21 -10.04 7.16 -16.39
N ALA A 22 -10.75 7.70 -15.40
CA ALA A 22 -11.05 9.12 -15.31
C ALA A 22 -9.77 9.97 -15.27
N MET A 23 -8.77 9.57 -14.48
CA MET A 23 -7.48 10.26 -14.41
C MET A 23 -6.69 10.15 -15.72
N MET A 24 -6.66 8.98 -16.36
CA MET A 24 -6.00 8.78 -17.66
C MET A 24 -6.62 9.66 -18.75
N LEU A 25 -7.95 9.74 -18.81
CA LEU A 25 -8.68 10.58 -19.76
C LEU A 25 -8.43 12.07 -19.50
N TRP A 26 -8.42 12.49 -18.23
CA TRP A 26 -8.09 13.86 -17.86
C TRP A 26 -6.66 14.21 -18.26
N GLU A 27 -5.69 13.38 -17.90
CA GLU A 27 -4.28 13.58 -18.24
C GLU A 27 -4.06 13.65 -19.76
N TRP A 28 -4.76 12.81 -20.53
CA TRP A 28 -4.70 12.83 -21.99
C TRP A 28 -5.32 14.11 -22.58
N ARG A 29 -6.44 14.58 -22.04
CA ARG A 29 -7.17 15.74 -22.58
C ARG A 29 -6.54 17.09 -22.24
N TRP A 30 -5.95 17.20 -21.04
CA TRP A 30 -5.39 18.44 -20.51
C TRP A 30 -4.05 18.19 -19.80
N PRO A 31 -2.99 17.81 -20.54
CA PRO A 31 -1.67 17.63 -19.95
C PRO A 31 -1.13 18.97 -19.44
N ARG A 32 -0.74 19.02 -18.16
CA ARG A 32 -0.23 20.25 -17.55
C ARG A 32 1.18 20.62 -18.02
N ARG A 33 1.98 19.63 -18.40
CA ARG A 33 3.36 19.77 -18.89
C ARG A 33 3.56 18.88 -20.13
N PRO A 34 4.37 19.32 -21.11
CA PRO A 34 4.80 18.44 -22.19
C PRO A 34 5.66 17.31 -21.61
N LEU A 35 5.51 16.10 -22.17
CA LEU A 35 6.30 14.94 -21.75
C LEU A 35 7.72 15.03 -22.32
N ALA A 36 8.72 14.81 -21.48
CA ALA A 36 10.11 14.68 -21.88
C ALA A 36 10.40 13.30 -22.52
N LEU A 37 9.72 12.25 -22.04
CA LEU A 37 9.81 10.88 -22.56
C LEU A 37 8.44 10.36 -23.02
N SER A 38 8.45 9.56 -24.09
CA SER A 38 7.22 8.98 -24.61
C SER A 38 6.61 7.94 -23.66
N ARG A 39 5.28 7.89 -23.61
CA ARG A 39 4.52 6.91 -22.82
C ARG A 39 4.86 5.46 -23.20
N ILE A 40 5.11 5.21 -24.50
CA ILE A 40 5.51 3.88 -25.02
C ILE A 40 6.79 3.36 -24.36
N ARG A 41 7.69 4.26 -23.95
CA ARG A 41 8.92 3.87 -23.23
C ARG A 41 8.70 3.77 -21.71
N ARG A 42 7.96 4.71 -21.13
CA ARG A 42 7.77 4.81 -19.66
C ARG A 42 6.81 3.76 -19.11
N TRP A 43 5.67 3.53 -19.77
CA TRP A 43 4.63 2.64 -19.25
C TRP A 43 5.08 1.20 -19.12
N PRO A 44 5.73 0.56 -20.12
CA PRO A 44 6.21 -0.82 -19.94
C PRO A 44 7.25 -0.94 -18.84
N ALA A 45 8.11 0.07 -18.64
CA ALA A 45 9.10 0.07 -17.57
C ALA A 45 8.42 0.15 -16.20
N ASN A 46 7.53 1.13 -15.98
CA ASN A 46 6.84 1.32 -14.71
C ASN A 46 5.90 0.14 -14.39
N LEU A 47 5.11 -0.33 -15.36
CA LEU A 47 4.23 -1.49 -15.18
C LEU A 47 5.01 -2.80 -15.02
N GLY A 48 6.18 -2.94 -15.65
CA GLY A 48 7.09 -4.06 -15.44
C GLY A 48 7.61 -4.12 -14.00
N ILE A 49 7.96 -2.97 -13.43
CA ILE A 49 8.35 -2.87 -12.01
C ILE A 49 7.18 -3.28 -11.10
N VAL A 50 5.97 -2.76 -11.35
CA VAL A 50 4.77 -3.14 -10.58
C VAL A 50 4.51 -4.64 -10.63
N MET A 51 4.71 -5.27 -11.78
CA MET A 51 4.58 -6.72 -11.94
C MET A 51 5.62 -7.47 -11.10
N VAL A 52 6.88 -7.03 -11.13
CA VAL A 52 7.95 -7.59 -10.30
C VAL A 52 7.62 -7.46 -8.82
N ASP A 53 7.21 -6.27 -8.37
CA ASP A 53 6.82 -5.99 -6.98
C ASP A 53 5.67 -6.89 -6.53
N SER A 54 4.65 -7.05 -7.39
CA SER A 54 3.48 -7.90 -7.13
C SER A 54 3.86 -9.36 -6.98
N ILE A 55 4.74 -9.87 -7.86
CA ILE A 55 5.24 -11.26 -7.78
C ILE A 55 6.09 -11.44 -6.53
N MET A 56 7.01 -10.50 -6.26
CA MET A 56 7.89 -10.54 -5.10
C MET A 56 7.10 -10.56 -3.79
N LEU A 57 6.08 -9.71 -3.66
CA LEU A 57 5.21 -9.73 -2.48
C LEU A 57 4.48 -11.07 -2.33
N ARG A 58 3.92 -11.64 -3.42
CA ARG A 58 3.22 -12.93 -3.35
C ARG A 58 4.14 -14.09 -2.97
N LEU A 59 5.41 -14.04 -3.37
CA LEU A 59 6.40 -15.06 -3.04
C LEU A 59 6.92 -14.92 -1.61
N VAL A 60 7.22 -13.70 -1.16
CA VAL A 60 7.80 -13.45 0.17
C VAL A 60 6.74 -13.44 1.27
N PHE A 61 5.55 -12.93 0.97
CA PHE A 61 4.44 -12.77 1.92
C PHE A 61 3.18 -13.48 1.42
N PRO A 62 3.11 -14.82 1.51
CA PRO A 62 1.91 -15.56 1.14
C PRO A 62 0.71 -15.20 2.04
N VAL A 63 0.98 -14.67 3.23
CA VAL A 63 -0.02 -14.16 4.17
C VAL A 63 -0.10 -12.64 4.04
N LEU A 64 -1.26 -12.14 3.62
CA LEU A 64 -1.57 -10.71 3.60
C LEU A 64 -1.71 -10.15 5.03
N ALA A 65 -1.66 -8.83 5.18
CA ALA A 65 -1.83 -8.17 6.48
C ALA A 65 -3.12 -8.58 7.21
N THR A 66 -4.22 -8.81 6.51
CA THR A 66 -5.47 -9.35 7.08
C THR A 66 -5.31 -10.75 7.67
N GLY A 67 -4.50 -11.60 7.03
CA GLY A 67 -4.21 -12.94 7.55
C GLY A 67 -3.33 -12.89 8.80
N ALA A 68 -2.33 -12.01 8.83
CA ALA A 68 -1.50 -11.78 10.01
C ALA A 68 -2.33 -11.21 11.20
N ALA A 69 -3.23 -10.27 10.92
CA ALA A 69 -4.20 -9.77 11.90
C ALA A 69 -5.14 -10.87 12.41
N GLY A 70 -5.61 -11.75 11.52
CA GLY A 70 -6.45 -12.89 11.89
C GLY A 70 -5.73 -13.86 12.82
N LEU A 71 -4.47 -14.19 12.51
CA LEU A 71 -3.62 -15.01 13.38
C LEU A 71 -3.37 -14.34 14.73
N ALA A 72 -3.06 -13.04 14.74
CA ALA A 72 -2.89 -12.29 15.98
C ALA A 72 -4.18 -12.31 16.82
N ALA A 73 -5.35 -12.13 16.19
CA ALA A 73 -6.63 -12.15 16.87
C ALA A 73 -6.95 -13.51 17.50
N VAL A 74 -6.71 -14.62 16.80
CA VAL A 74 -6.92 -15.98 17.31
C VAL A 74 -5.99 -16.29 18.49
N ASN A 75 -4.75 -15.82 18.45
CA ASN A 75 -3.75 -16.07 19.49
C ASN A 75 -3.76 -15.00 20.60
N GLY A 76 -4.64 -14.00 20.53
CA GLY A 76 -4.67 -12.88 21.48
C GLY A 76 -3.40 -12.02 21.50
N TRP A 77 -2.69 -11.93 20.37
CA TRP A 77 -1.47 -11.15 20.27
C TRP A 77 -1.75 -9.66 20.06
N GLY A 78 -0.85 -8.84 20.59
CA GLY A 78 -0.81 -7.40 20.34
C GLY A 78 -1.46 -6.56 21.42
N LEU A 79 -1.10 -5.26 21.39
CA LEU A 79 -1.42 -4.29 22.42
C LEU A 79 -2.93 -4.22 22.74
N PHE A 80 -3.79 -4.20 21.72
CA PHE A 80 -5.24 -4.08 21.92
C PHE A 80 -5.84 -5.30 22.62
N HIS A 81 -5.30 -6.50 22.39
CA HIS A 81 -5.71 -7.70 23.09
C HIS A 81 -5.25 -7.68 24.55
N VAL A 82 -3.99 -7.34 24.81
CA VAL A 82 -3.44 -7.24 26.19
C VAL A 82 -4.22 -6.24 27.04
N LEU A 83 -4.61 -5.10 26.44
CA LEU A 83 -5.37 -4.06 27.12
C LEU A 83 -6.88 -4.29 27.15
N ASN A 84 -7.39 -5.39 26.56
CA ASN A 84 -8.82 -5.64 26.37
C ASN A 84 -9.55 -4.44 25.76
N THR A 85 -8.93 -3.83 24.75
CA THR A 85 -9.42 -2.58 24.14
C THR A 85 -10.76 -2.83 23.45
N PRO A 86 -11.80 -1.99 23.69
CA PRO A 86 -13.07 -2.10 22.98
C PRO A 86 -12.88 -2.03 21.46
N PHE A 87 -13.63 -2.85 20.71
CA PHE A 87 -13.46 -2.99 19.26
C PHE A 87 -13.44 -1.66 18.49
N TRP A 88 -14.38 -0.76 18.79
CA TRP A 88 -14.48 0.54 18.09
C TRP A 88 -13.22 1.39 18.29
N LEU A 89 -12.64 1.35 19.49
CA LEU A 89 -11.43 2.11 19.81
C LEU A 89 -10.21 1.46 19.15
N ALA A 90 -10.10 0.13 19.21
CA ALA A 90 -9.04 -0.61 18.52
C ALA A 90 -9.08 -0.38 17.00
N PHE A 91 -10.28 -0.31 16.41
CA PHE A 91 -10.47 -0.02 14.99
C PHE A 91 -9.97 1.39 14.62
N ILE A 92 -10.46 2.44 15.30
CA ILE A 92 -10.05 3.83 15.02
C ILE A 92 -8.56 4.03 15.30
N ALA A 93 -8.07 3.51 16.42
CA ALA A 93 -6.65 3.59 16.78
C ALA A 93 -5.77 2.85 15.77
N SER A 94 -6.20 1.69 15.25
CA SER A 94 -5.47 0.97 14.20
C SER A 94 -5.31 1.82 12.94
N LEU A 95 -6.38 2.46 12.47
CA LEU A 95 -6.32 3.33 11.28
C LEU A 95 -5.31 4.46 11.46
N LEU A 96 -5.40 5.18 12.60
CA LEU A 96 -4.52 6.32 12.87
C LEU A 96 -3.06 5.91 13.10
N LEU A 97 -2.83 4.84 13.87
CA LEU A 97 -1.48 4.39 14.19
C LEU A 97 -0.80 3.75 12.99
N LEU A 98 -1.52 2.97 12.17
CA LEU A 98 -0.96 2.41 10.94
C LEU A 98 -0.63 3.51 9.93
N ASP A 99 -1.50 4.52 9.76
CA ASP A 99 -1.19 5.67 8.91
C ASP A 99 0.05 6.42 9.41
N LEU A 100 0.14 6.67 10.72
CA LEU A 100 1.32 7.29 11.34
C LEU A 100 2.59 6.45 11.15
N VAL A 101 2.50 5.12 11.24
CA VAL A 101 3.63 4.21 10.99
C VAL A 101 4.10 4.33 9.55
N ILE A 102 3.19 4.31 8.57
CA ILE A 102 3.54 4.43 7.15
C ILE A 102 4.10 5.83 6.84
N TYR A 103 3.50 6.88 7.40
CA TYR A 103 4.02 8.24 7.30
C TYR A 103 5.45 8.33 7.85
N THR A 104 5.68 7.79 9.04
CA THR A 104 6.99 7.79 9.69
C THR A 104 8.00 6.99 8.88
N GLN A 105 7.61 5.83 8.35
CA GLN A 105 8.44 5.01 7.46
C GLN A 105 8.88 5.82 6.24
N HIS A 106 7.97 6.55 5.60
CA HIS A 106 8.27 7.40 4.46
C HIS A 106 9.27 8.51 4.82
N VAL A 107 9.08 9.19 5.95
CA VAL A 107 10.03 10.20 6.47
C VAL A 107 11.41 9.58 6.70
N VAL A 108 11.47 8.36 7.26
CA VAL A 108 12.73 7.63 7.50
C VAL A 108 13.40 7.26 6.18
N PHE A 109 12.65 6.87 5.16
CA PHE A 109 13.18 6.57 3.83
C PHE A 109 13.81 7.79 3.17
N HIS A 110 13.29 8.99 3.44
CA HIS A 110 13.92 10.23 2.99
C HIS A 110 15.15 10.65 3.80
N LYS A 111 15.20 10.32 5.10
CA LYS A 111 16.27 10.79 5.99
C LYS A 111 17.49 9.86 6.03
N VAL A 112 17.30 8.55 5.95
CA VAL A 112 18.39 7.56 6.08
C VAL A 112 19.03 7.32 4.71
N PRO A 113 20.35 7.58 4.52
CA PRO A 113 20.97 7.54 3.19
C PRO A 113 20.83 6.19 2.47
N ALA A 114 20.90 5.07 3.18
CA ALA A 114 20.74 3.75 2.59
C ALA A 114 19.30 3.52 2.07
N LEU A 115 18.29 3.94 2.85
CA LEU A 115 16.89 3.80 2.48
C LEU A 115 16.50 4.79 1.38
N TRP A 116 17.07 5.99 1.40
CA TRP A 116 16.90 6.98 0.32
C TRP A 116 17.38 6.46 -1.03
N ARG A 117 18.44 5.65 -1.07
CA ARG A 117 18.91 5.06 -2.34
C ARG A 117 17.88 4.13 -2.98
N LEU A 118 17.04 3.47 -2.17
CA LEU A 118 15.91 2.68 -2.66
C LEU A 118 14.76 3.61 -3.05
N HIS A 119 14.37 4.47 -2.12
CA HIS A 119 13.19 5.33 -2.23
C HIS A 119 13.30 6.40 -3.32
N ARG A 120 14.51 6.86 -3.67
CA ARG A 120 14.71 7.81 -4.76
C ARG A 120 14.24 7.28 -6.12
N MET A 121 14.09 5.96 -6.29
CA MET A 121 13.48 5.40 -7.50
C MET A 121 12.08 5.98 -7.72
N HIS A 122 11.30 6.12 -6.65
CA HIS A 122 9.99 6.76 -6.69
C HIS A 122 10.08 8.24 -7.09
N HIS A 123 11.07 8.97 -6.54
CA HIS A 123 11.23 10.41 -6.75
C HIS A 123 12.01 10.83 -8.01
N THR A 124 12.42 9.89 -8.86
CA THR A 124 13.29 10.18 -10.02
C THR A 124 12.62 9.95 -11.37
N ASP A 125 11.28 9.84 -11.42
CA ASP A 125 10.59 9.86 -12.71
C ASP A 125 10.73 11.25 -13.34
N LEU A 126 11.08 11.28 -14.62
CA LEU A 126 11.33 12.53 -15.36
C LEU A 126 10.04 13.23 -15.78
N ASP A 127 8.96 12.44 -15.88
CA ASP A 127 7.63 12.91 -16.20
C ASP A 127 6.64 12.42 -15.14
N PHE A 128 5.48 13.06 -15.08
CA PHE A 128 4.42 12.72 -14.13
C PHE A 128 3.18 12.28 -14.90
N ASP A 129 2.76 11.04 -14.67
CA ASP A 129 1.54 10.43 -15.21
C ASP A 129 0.96 9.41 -14.22
N VAL A 130 -0.17 8.78 -14.60
CA VAL A 130 -0.86 7.77 -13.77
C VAL A 130 0.02 6.59 -13.31
N THR A 131 1.15 6.33 -13.98
CA THR A 131 2.06 5.21 -13.63
C THR A 131 3.16 5.62 -12.66
N THR A 132 3.39 6.92 -12.49
CA THR A 132 4.50 7.48 -11.72
C THR A 132 4.41 7.09 -10.24
N ALA A 133 3.19 7.14 -9.69
CA ALA A 133 2.94 6.81 -8.29
C ALA A 133 3.17 5.32 -7.96
N LEU A 134 3.25 4.45 -8.96
CA LEU A 134 3.38 3.00 -8.79
C LEU A 134 4.84 2.51 -8.89
N ARG A 135 5.77 3.43 -9.14
CA ARG A 135 7.18 3.10 -9.34
C ARG A 135 7.90 3.05 -7.99
N PHE A 136 8.07 1.85 -7.43
CA PHE A 136 8.84 1.63 -6.21
C PHE A 136 10.01 0.68 -6.47
N HIS A 137 11.01 0.71 -5.59
CA HIS A 137 12.07 -0.29 -5.64
C HIS A 137 11.56 -1.61 -5.02
N PRO A 138 11.79 -2.81 -5.59
CA PRO A 138 11.24 -4.05 -5.03
C PRO A 138 11.62 -4.32 -3.57
N LEU A 139 12.87 -4.02 -3.20
CA LEU A 139 13.32 -4.08 -1.80
C LEU A 139 12.59 -3.09 -0.88
N GLU A 140 12.20 -1.92 -1.39
CA GLU A 140 11.42 -0.94 -0.64
C GLU A 140 10.02 -1.48 -0.33
N ILE A 141 9.39 -2.13 -1.32
CA ILE A 141 8.08 -2.76 -1.15
C ILE A 141 8.13 -3.88 -0.11
N VAL A 142 9.16 -4.74 -0.15
CA VAL A 142 9.33 -5.79 0.85
C VAL A 142 9.56 -5.22 2.25
N LEU A 143 10.43 -4.22 2.39
CA LEU A 143 10.67 -3.57 3.68
C LEU A 143 9.40 -2.91 4.22
N SER A 144 8.65 -2.23 3.36
CA SER A 144 7.37 -1.60 3.71
C SER A 144 6.35 -2.63 4.20
N MET A 145 6.28 -3.79 3.53
CA MET A 145 5.38 -4.87 3.94
C MET A 145 5.79 -5.46 5.29
N LEU A 146 7.08 -5.64 5.55
CA LEU A 146 7.58 -6.10 6.86
C LEU A 146 7.18 -5.14 7.98
N VAL A 147 7.40 -3.84 7.79
CA VAL A 147 7.01 -2.81 8.77
C VAL A 147 5.51 -2.83 9.00
N LYS A 148 4.71 -2.91 7.94
CA LYS A 148 3.24 -2.99 8.02
C LYS A 148 2.78 -4.25 8.78
N LEU A 149 3.32 -5.42 8.45
CA LEU A 149 2.98 -6.69 9.12
C LEU A 149 3.37 -6.66 10.60
N ALA A 150 4.56 -6.18 10.92
CA ALA A 150 5.03 -6.04 12.29
C ALA A 150 4.10 -5.11 13.09
N ALA A 151 3.74 -3.95 12.54
CA ALA A 151 2.83 -3.02 13.20
C ALA A 151 1.44 -3.63 13.43
N VAL A 152 0.89 -4.33 12.45
CA VAL A 152 -0.40 -5.02 12.56
C VAL A 152 -0.40 -6.04 13.70
N VAL A 153 0.63 -6.89 13.77
CA VAL A 153 0.75 -7.92 14.80
C VAL A 153 1.01 -7.31 16.18
N LEU A 154 1.90 -6.32 16.27
CA LEU A 154 2.25 -5.64 17.53
C LEU A 154 1.06 -4.88 18.12
N LEU A 155 0.24 -4.24 17.27
CA LEU A 155 -0.97 -3.57 17.73
C LEU A 155 -2.07 -4.58 18.08
N GLY A 156 -2.11 -5.74 17.43
CA GLY A 156 -3.27 -6.63 17.46
C GLY A 156 -4.44 -5.98 16.71
N ALA A 157 -4.14 -5.36 15.56
CA ALA A 157 -5.11 -4.59 14.80
C ALA A 157 -6.27 -5.50 14.31
N PRO A 158 -7.54 -5.07 14.46
CA PRO A 158 -8.67 -5.85 13.94
C PRO A 158 -8.55 -6.05 12.42
N PRO A 159 -8.76 -7.25 11.87
CA PRO A 159 -8.63 -7.51 10.42
C PRO A 159 -9.46 -6.56 9.55
N VAL A 160 -10.64 -6.16 10.03
CA VAL A 160 -11.55 -5.23 9.33
C VAL A 160 -10.97 -3.82 9.20
N ALA A 161 -10.11 -3.38 10.14
CA ALA A 161 -9.43 -2.09 10.05
C ALA A 161 -8.42 -2.04 8.88
N LEU A 162 -8.03 -3.20 8.35
CA LEU A 162 -7.07 -3.30 7.26
C LEU A 162 -7.71 -3.26 5.87
N MET A 163 -9.02 -3.51 5.75
CA MET A 163 -9.72 -3.54 4.45
C MET A 163 -9.58 -2.25 3.62
N PRO A 164 -9.60 -1.04 4.21
CA PRO A 164 -9.35 0.20 3.47
C PRO A 164 -7.86 0.43 3.12
N LEU A 165 -6.94 -0.33 3.72
CA LEU A 165 -5.49 -0.10 3.72
C LEU A 165 -4.70 -1.12 2.85
N GLN A 166 -5.42 -1.92 2.05
CA GLN A 166 -4.87 -2.94 1.14
C GLN A 166 -4.82 -2.42 -0.30
#